data_AF-A0A562LJV1-F1
#
_entry.id   AF-A0A562LJV1-F1
#
_cell.length_a   1.000
_cell.length_b   1.000
_cell.length_c   1.000
_cell.angle_alpha   90.00
_cell.angle_beta   90.00
_cell.angle_gamma   90.00
#
_symmetry.space_group_name_H-M   'P 1'
#
loop_
_entity.id
_entity.type
_entity.pdbx_description
1 polymer ?
#
loop_
_entity_poly.entity_id
_entity_poly.type
_entity_poly.pdbx_seq_one_letter_code
_entity_poly.pdbx_strand_id
1 'polypeptide(L)' 'MARLSPAEQIEQSYDLAMVALADYLTRDQDAAATIDRLLSILDRDSLRDAITEALVDARVHPRPSADIPEREP' A
#
# COMPACT_ATOMS: atom_id res chain seq x y z
N MET A 1 27.17 14.64 1.37
CA MET A 1 25.77 14.17 1.50
C MET A 1 25.42 14.24 2.97
N ALA A 2 24.51 15.13 3.37
CA ALA A 2 24.07 15.23 4.75
C ALA A 2 23.28 13.95 5.11
N ARG A 3 23.61 13.31 6.24
CA ARG A 3 22.78 12.22 6.76
C ARG A 3 21.49 12.84 7.29
N LEU A 4 20.36 12.38 6.77
CA LEU A 4 19.04 12.75 7.29
C LEU A 4 18.96 12.34 8.76
N SER A 5 18.34 13.18 9.57
CA SER A 5 17.94 12.82 10.93
C SER A 5 16.94 11.66 10.90
N PRO A 6 16.77 10.92 12.01
CA PRO A 6 15.78 9.85 12.07
C PRO A 6 14.36 10.32 11.72
N ALA A 7 13.97 11.53 12.12
CA ALA A 7 12.65 12.10 11.81
C ALA A 7 12.49 12.34 10.29
N GLU A 8 13.51 12.92 9.65
CA GLU A 8 13.49 13.17 8.20
C GLU A 8 13.49 11.88 7.37
N GLN A 9 14.09 10.80 7.88
CA GLN A 9 14.03 9.47 7.23
C GLN A 9 12.61 8.88 7.30
N ILE A 10 11.92 9.05 8.42
CA ILE A 10 10.53 8.60 8.60
C ILE A 10 9.61 9.39 7.66
N GLU A 11 9.73 10.71 7.63
CA GLU A 11 8.95 11.58 6.75
C GLU A 11 9.19 11.24 5.27
N GLN A 12 10.44 11.05 4.86
CA GLN A 12 10.78 10.65 3.50
C GLN A 12 10.19 9.28 3.12
N SER A 13 10.22 8.31 4.03
CA SER A 13 9.66 6.98 3.78
C SER A 13 8.14 7.03 3.64
N TYR A 14 7.48 7.87 4.44
CA TYR A 14 6.04 8.12 4.34
C TYR A 14 5.65 8.76 3.00
N ASP A 15 6.36 9.81 2.57
CA ASP A 15 6.10 10.48 1.29
C ASP A 15 6.25 9.51 0.10
N LEU A 16 7.29 8.69 0.11
CA LEU A 16 7.51 7.68 -0.93
C LEU A 16 6.39 6.62 -0.96
N ALA A 17 5.90 6.20 0.21
CA ALA A 17 4.79 5.26 0.30
C ALA A 17 3.49 5.86 -0.25
N MET A 18 3.21 7.13 0.06
CA MET A 18 2.04 7.84 -0.46
C MET A 18 2.07 7.99 -1.99
N VAL A 19 3.24 8.23 -2.58
CA VAL A 19 3.42 8.25 -4.04
C VAL A 19 3.16 6.87 -4.65
N ALA A 20 3.68 5.79 -4.06
CA ALA A 20 3.45 4.44 -4.56
C ALA A 20 1.96 4.04 -4.52
N LEU A 21 1.23 4.45 -3.48
CA LEU A 21 -0.22 4.26 -3.38
C LEU A 21 -0.99 5.12 -4.39
N ALA A 22 -0.60 6.38 -4.57
CA ALA A 22 -1.21 7.25 -5.57
C ALA A 22 -1.00 6.69 -6.99
N ASP A 23 0.18 6.15 -7.29
CA ASP A 23 0.46 5.46 -8.55
C ASP A 23 -0.48 4.27 -8.76
N TYR A 24 -0.72 3.44 -7.73
CA TYR A 24 -1.67 2.31 -7.79
C TYR A 24 -3.12 2.72 -8.03
N LEU A 25 -3.56 3.81 -7.39
CA LEU A 25 -4.95 4.27 -7.50
C LEU A 25 -5.24 5.01 -8.82
N THR A 26 -4.20 5.55 -9.46
CA THR A 26 -4.35 6.41 -10.66
C THR A 26 -3.89 5.73 -11.94
N ARG A 27 -3.06 4.69 -11.84
CA ARG A 27 -2.60 3.89 -12.98
C ARG A 27 -3.08 2.47 -12.73
N ASP A 28 -3.44 1.76 -13.81
CA ASP A 28 -3.82 0.34 -13.77
C ASP A 28 -2.59 -0.53 -13.44
N GLN A 29 -2.07 -0.36 -12.22
CA GLN A 29 -0.88 -1.01 -11.72
C GLN A 29 -1.25 -2.27 -10.97
N ASP A 30 -0.43 -3.29 -11.17
CA ASP A 30 -0.56 -4.55 -10.48
C ASP A 30 -0.37 -4.38 -8.96
N ALA A 31 -1.31 -4.91 -8.19
CA ALA A 31 -1.33 -4.78 -6.74
C ALA A 31 -0.10 -5.43 -6.10
N ALA A 32 0.42 -6.53 -6.65
CA ALA A 32 1.61 -7.19 -6.13
C ALA A 32 2.85 -6.33 -6.35
N ALA A 33 3.00 -5.71 -7.52
CA ALA A 33 4.09 -4.77 -7.79
C ALA A 33 4.05 -3.53 -6.87
N THR A 34 2.86 -3.00 -6.55
CA THR A 34 2.71 -1.90 -5.59
C THR A 34 3.12 -2.33 -4.17
N ILE A 35 2.70 -3.53 -3.75
CA ILE A 35 3.08 -4.11 -2.45
C ILE A 35 4.60 -4.27 -2.35
N ASP A 36 5.26 -4.84 -3.37
CA ASP A 36 6.71 -5.00 -3.39
C ASP A 36 7.44 -3.65 -3.29
N ARG A 37 6.90 -2.61 -3.94
CA ARG A 37 7.45 -1.25 -3.86
C ARG A 37 7.32 -0.67 -2.46
N LEU A 38 6.17 -0.84 -1.80
CA LEU A 38 5.98 -0.41 -0.41
C LEU A 38 6.94 -1.13 0.54
N LEU A 39 7.14 -2.45 0.35
CA LEU A 39 8.07 -3.27 1.13
C LEU A 39 9.54 -2.83 0.99
N SER A 40 9.89 -2.13 -0.08
CA SER A 40 11.23 -1.56 -0.27
C SER A 40 11.41 -0.19 0.39
N ILE A 41 10.30 0.50 0.71
CA ILE A 41 10.29 1.84 1.29
C ILE A 41 10.21 1.80 2.81
N LEU A 42 9.36 0.93 3.35
CA LEU A 42 9.13 0.80 4.80
C LEU A 42 10.01 -0.31 5.39
N ASP A 43 10.19 -0.28 6.71
CA ASP A 43 10.87 -1.36 7.44
C ASP A 43 10.26 -2.71 7.04
N ARG A 44 11.06 -3.49 6.31
CA ARG A 44 10.57 -4.56 5.43
C ARG A 44 9.84 -5.65 6.19
N ASP A 45 10.29 -5.96 7.40
CA ASP A 45 9.67 -6.99 8.23
C ASP A 45 8.35 -6.50 8.82
N SER A 46 8.34 -5.30 9.41
CA SER A 46 7.12 -4.72 10.01
C SER A 46 6.01 -4.49 8.97
N LEU A 47 6.37 -4.02 7.76
CA LEU A 47 5.39 -3.82 6.69
C LEU A 47 4.92 -5.15 6.09
N ARG A 48 5.81 -6.13 5.88
CA ARG A 48 5.41 -7.46 5.40
C ARG A 48 4.41 -8.10 6.34
N ASP A 49 4.65 -8.00 7.63
CA ASP A 49 3.77 -8.59 8.64
C ASP A 49 2.38 -7.90 8.61
N ALA A 50 2.32 -6.57 8.54
CA ALA A 50 1.06 -5.82 8.43
C ALA A 50 0.29 -6.09 7.12
N ILE A 51 0.99 -6.20 5.98
CA ILE A 51 0.36 -6.54 4.69
C ILE A 51 -0.15 -7.98 4.71
N THR A 52 0.62 -8.91 5.28
CA THR A 52 0.20 -10.31 5.42
C THR A 52 -1.05 -10.41 6.28
N GLU A 53 -1.09 -9.68 7.40
CA GLU A 53 -2.27 -9.60 8.26
C GLU A 53 -3.48 -9.05 7.52
N ALA A 54 -3.33 -7.95 6.78
CA ALA A 54 -4.42 -7.36 6.00
C ALA A 54 -4.91 -8.27 4.86
N LEU A 55 -4.01 -8.99 4.17
CA LEU A 55 -4.37 -9.94 3.11
C LEU A 55 -5.07 -11.18 3.68
N VAL A 56 -4.63 -11.67 4.84
CA VAL A 56 -5.30 -12.76 5.56
C VAL A 56 -6.67 -12.30 6.03
N ASP A 57 -6.78 -11.12 6.63
CA ASP A 57 -8.06 -10.54 7.05
C ASP A 57 -9.02 -10.37 5.87
N ALA A 58 -8.57 -9.81 4.75
CA ALA A 58 -9.39 -9.67 3.55
C ALA A 58 -9.84 -11.01 2.95
N ARG A 59 -9.04 -12.08 3.11
CA ARG A 59 -9.40 -13.44 2.69
C ARG A 59 -10.39 -14.10 3.64
N VAL A 60 -10.27 -13.87 4.95
CA VAL A 60 -11.13 -14.45 5.99
C VAL A 60 -12.44 -13.68 6.13
N HIS A 61 -12.38 -12.36 5.93
CA HIS A 61 -13.48 -11.41 5.97
C HIS A 61 -13.55 -10.67 4.62
N PRO A 62 -13.93 -11.36 3.53
CA PRO A 62 -14.13 -10.68 2.26
C PRO A 62 -15.15 -9.58 2.48
N ARG A 63 -14.74 -8.33 2.26
CA ARG A 63 -15.69 -7.22 2.31
C ARG A 63 -16.79 -7.53 1.29
N PRO A 64 -18.07 -7.36 1.67
CA PRO A 64 -19.15 -7.49 0.70
C PRO A 64 -18.82 -6.55 -0.45
N SER A 65 -18.79 -7.10 -1.68
CA SER A 65 -18.73 -6.29 -2.89
C SER A 65 -19.79 -5.21 -2.73
N ALA A 66 -19.38 -3.95 -2.67
CA ALA A 66 -20.33 -2.86 -2.73
C ALA A 66 -21.07 -3.06 -4.06
N ASP A 67 -22.34 -3.44 -3.98
CA ASP A 67 -23.23 -3.54 -5.12
C ASP A 67 -23.06 -2.27 -5.95
N ILE A 68 -22.40 -2.43 -7.10
CA ILE A 68 -22.37 -1.40 -8.11
C ILE A 68 -23.81 -1.40 -8.63
N PRO A 69 -24.60 -0.33 -8.47
CA PRO A 69 -25.97 -0.35 -8.93
C PRO A 69 -25.93 -0.58 -10.44
N GLU A 70 -26.54 -1.66 -10.90
CA GLU A 70 -26.77 -1.92 -12.31
C GLU A 70 -27.43 -0.67 -12.90
N ARG A 71 -26.68 0.07 -13.73
CA ARG A 71 -27.27 1.04 -14.63
C ARG A 71 -28.05 0.23 -15.67
N GLU A 72 -29.34 0.08 -15.45
CA GLU A 72 -30.25 -0.31 -16.52
C GLU A 72 -30.53 0.89 -17.46
N PRO A 73 -30.70 0.64 -18.76
CA PRO A 73 -30.74 1.65 -19.83
C PRO A 73 -32.01 2.51 -19.89
#